data_AF-A0A7J8QRK3-F1
#
_entry.id   AF-A0A7J8QRK3-F1
#
_cell.length_a   1.000
_cell.length_b   1.000
_cell.length_c   1.000
_cell.angle_alpha   90.00
_cell.angle_beta   90.00
_cell.angle_gamma   90.00
#
_symmetry.space_group_name_H-M   'P 1'
#
loop_
_entity.id
_entity.type
_entity.pdbx_description
1 polymer ?
#
loop_
_entity_poly.entity_id
_entity_poly.type
_entity_poly.pdbx_seq_one_letter_code
_entity_poly.pdbx_strand_id
1 'polypeptide(L)'
;MNNNKSEGVVVESGGGGGGGDGIVNWQNARYKAEILAHPFYEQLLSAHVACLRIATPVDQLPRIDAQLAQSQHVVAKYSALGGGSQGLVSDDKELDQFMTHYVLLLCSFKEQLQQHVRVHAMEAVMACWEIEQSLQSLTGVSPGEGTGATMSDDDDDQVDSDANLFDTSLDGTDSMGFGPLIPTESERSLMERVRHELKHELKQGYKEKIVDIREEILRKRRAGKLPGDTTSVLKAWWQSHSKWPYPTVS
;
A
#
# COMPACT_ATOMS: atom_id res chain seq x y z
N MET A 1 20.15 -24.41 -45.27
CA MET A 1 21.39 -23.71 -45.67
C MET A 1 21.80 -22.85 -44.50
N ASN A 2 22.66 -23.32 -43.59
CA ASN A 2 24.11 -23.47 -43.69
C ASN A 2 24.90 -22.18 -43.97
N ASN A 3 25.93 -22.04 -43.13
CA ASN A 3 27.24 -21.39 -43.29
C ASN A 3 27.35 -19.92 -42.85
N ASN A 4 28.09 -19.61 -41.78
CA ASN A 4 29.55 -19.75 -41.50
C ASN A 4 30.41 -18.66 -42.15
N LYS A 5 31.05 -17.84 -41.30
CA LYS A 5 32.52 -17.57 -41.21
C LYS A 5 32.75 -16.52 -40.13
N SER A 6 33.45 -16.69 -39.01
CA SER A 6 34.79 -17.23 -38.67
C SER A 6 35.97 -16.38 -39.15
N GLU A 7 36.65 -15.71 -38.19
CA GLU A 7 38.08 -15.35 -38.08
C GLU A 7 38.17 -14.32 -36.91
N GLY A 8 39.05 -14.33 -35.91
CA GLY A 8 40.26 -15.08 -35.63
C GLY A 8 41.34 -14.12 -35.08
N VAL A 9 41.87 -14.39 -33.87
CA VAL A 9 43.19 -13.95 -33.33
C VAL A 9 43.22 -12.46 -32.89
N VAL A 10 43.70 -12.05 -31.69
CA VAL A 10 45.07 -12.17 -31.17
C VAL A 10 45.11 -12.24 -29.64
N VAL A 11 45.86 -13.21 -29.13
CA VAL A 11 46.36 -13.28 -27.76
C VAL A 11 47.53 -12.30 -27.65
N GLU A 12 47.39 -11.23 -26.89
CA GLU A 12 48.55 -10.44 -26.46
C GLU A 12 48.76 -10.61 -24.96
N SER A 13 49.77 -11.43 -24.67
CA SER A 13 50.42 -11.54 -23.38
C SER A 13 51.24 -10.28 -23.14
N GLY A 14 50.66 -9.28 -22.48
CA GLY A 14 51.32 -8.06 -22.04
C GLY A 14 51.50 -8.06 -20.53
N GLY A 15 52.60 -8.61 -20.04
CA GLY A 15 53.04 -8.44 -18.66
C GLY A 15 53.57 -7.02 -18.43
N GLY A 16 53.22 -6.43 -17.30
CA GLY A 16 53.93 -5.27 -16.75
C GLY A 16 53.04 -4.26 -16.04
N GLY A 17 53.20 -4.18 -14.70
CA GLY A 17 52.89 -2.97 -13.94
C GLY A 17 51.64 -3.04 -13.06
N GLY A 18 51.71 -3.79 -11.95
CA GLY A 18 50.65 -3.81 -10.94
C GLY A 18 51.07 -4.42 -9.61
N GLY A 19 52.28 -4.09 -9.12
CA GLY A 19 52.82 -4.67 -7.90
C GLY A 19 51.97 -4.42 -6.65
N GLY A 20 51.16 -3.36 -6.61
CA GLY A 20 50.24 -3.10 -5.49
C GLY A 20 48.89 -3.81 -5.61
N ASP A 21 48.30 -3.84 -6.81
CA ASP A 21 46.96 -4.38 -7.04
C ASP A 21 46.93 -5.93 -6.98
N GLY A 22 47.98 -6.57 -7.50
CA GLY A 22 48.14 -8.03 -7.39
C GLY A 22 48.34 -8.53 -5.96
N ILE A 23 49.02 -7.74 -5.11
CA ILE A 23 49.28 -8.10 -3.70
C ILE A 23 47.99 -8.02 -2.87
N VAL A 24 47.21 -6.94 -3.03
CA VAL A 24 45.93 -6.75 -2.31
C VAL A 24 44.91 -7.79 -2.73
N ASN A 25 44.83 -8.10 -4.03
CA ASN A 25 43.92 -9.12 -4.54
C ASN A 25 44.30 -10.54 -4.06
N TRP A 26 45.60 -10.84 -3.93
CA TRP A 26 46.09 -12.10 -3.39
C TRP A 26 45.81 -12.24 -1.89
N GLN A 27 46.03 -11.18 -1.11
CA GLN A 27 45.67 -11.14 0.32
C GLN A 27 44.15 -11.31 0.53
N ASN A 28 43.32 -10.66 -0.28
CA ASN A 28 41.87 -10.84 -0.22
C ASN A 28 41.45 -12.28 -0.55
N ALA A 29 42.07 -12.87 -1.57
CA ALA A 29 41.81 -14.26 -1.95
C ALA A 29 42.26 -15.25 -0.86
N ARG A 30 43.34 -14.92 -0.15
CA ARG A 30 43.82 -15.68 1.02
C ARG A 30 42.83 -15.61 2.18
N TYR A 31 42.39 -14.43 2.60
CA TYR A 31 41.39 -14.31 3.67
C TYR A 31 40.08 -15.04 3.33
N LYS A 32 39.64 -14.98 2.08
CA LYS A 32 38.48 -15.75 1.61
C LYS A 32 38.69 -17.26 1.72
N ALA A 33 39.88 -17.76 1.39
CA ALA A 33 40.22 -19.17 1.53
C ALA A 33 40.25 -19.60 3.01
N GLU A 34 40.81 -18.76 3.90
CA GLU A 34 40.85 -18.99 5.35
C GLU A 34 39.44 -19.02 5.96
N ILE A 35 38.57 -18.06 5.57
CA ILE A 35 37.15 -18.05 5.97
C ILE A 35 36.42 -19.31 5.50
N LEU A 36 36.66 -19.78 4.26
CA LEU A 36 36.02 -20.97 3.70
C LEU A 36 36.49 -22.28 4.36
N ALA A 37 37.74 -22.32 4.82
CA ALA A 37 38.28 -23.48 5.53
C ALA A 37 37.84 -23.55 7.01
N HIS A 38 37.19 -22.50 7.52
CA HIS A 38 36.85 -22.36 8.93
C HIS A 38 35.65 -23.24 9.34
N PRO A 39 35.66 -23.92 10.51
CA PRO A 39 34.55 -24.76 10.96
C PRO A 39 33.19 -24.05 11.06
N PHE A 40 33.19 -22.77 11.44
CA PHE A 40 31.97 -21.95 11.51
C PHE A 40 31.46 -21.39 10.18
N TYR A 41 32.13 -21.64 9.04
CA TYR A 41 31.70 -21.10 7.74
C TYR A 41 30.28 -21.50 7.37
N GLU A 42 29.94 -22.78 7.48
CA GLU A 42 28.60 -23.29 7.16
C GLU A 42 27.52 -22.65 8.04
N GLN A 43 27.81 -22.49 9.34
CA GLN A 43 26.91 -21.83 10.28
C GLN A 43 26.73 -20.35 9.93
N LEU A 44 27.81 -19.68 9.52
CA LEU A 44 27.78 -18.29 9.10
C LEU A 44 26.95 -18.10 7.83
N LEU A 45 27.21 -18.92 6.81
CA LEU A 45 26.47 -18.90 5.55
C LEU A 45 24.98 -19.16 5.80
N SER A 46 24.66 -20.15 6.63
CA SER A 46 23.28 -20.46 7.03
C SER A 46 22.59 -19.29 7.73
N ALA A 47 23.25 -18.67 8.71
CA ALA A 47 22.72 -17.49 9.41
C ALA A 47 22.49 -16.32 8.45
N HIS A 48 23.42 -16.08 7.52
CA HIS A 48 23.30 -15.02 6.52
C HIS A 48 22.15 -15.26 5.55
N VAL A 49 22.04 -16.48 5.01
CA VAL A 49 20.94 -16.89 4.12
C VAL A 49 19.60 -16.79 4.85
N ALA A 50 19.54 -17.15 6.13
CA ALA A 50 18.32 -17.01 6.93
C ALA A 50 17.87 -15.54 7.01
N CYS A 51 18.79 -14.60 7.26
CA CYS A 51 18.49 -13.16 7.24
C CYS A 51 17.97 -12.71 5.86
N LEU A 52 18.64 -13.10 4.78
CA LEU A 52 18.21 -12.76 3.42
C LEU A 52 16.82 -13.29 3.12
N ARG A 53 16.51 -14.53 3.50
CA ARG A 53 15.18 -15.14 3.27
C ARG A 53 14.05 -14.41 3.98
N ILE A 54 14.31 -13.79 5.13
CA ILE A 54 13.30 -12.99 5.85
C ILE A 54 13.15 -11.60 5.21
N ALA A 55 14.25 -11.01 4.78
CA ALA A 55 14.27 -9.66 4.20
C ALA A 55 13.89 -9.61 2.71
N THR A 56 13.79 -10.75 2.04
CA THR A 56 13.54 -10.86 0.60
C THR A 56 12.11 -11.32 0.33
N PRO A 57 11.39 -10.68 -0.60
CA PRO A 57 10.09 -11.13 -1.07
C PRO A 57 10.11 -12.60 -1.57
N VAL A 58 8.98 -13.30 -1.39
CA VAL A 58 8.87 -14.75 -1.66
C VAL A 58 9.17 -15.11 -3.12
N ASP A 59 8.82 -14.22 -4.05
CA ASP A 59 9.06 -14.34 -5.49
C ASP A 59 10.55 -14.33 -5.87
N GLN A 60 11.41 -13.75 -5.03
CA GLN A 60 12.84 -13.63 -5.30
C GLN A 60 13.68 -14.68 -4.57
N LEU A 61 13.10 -15.48 -3.68
CA LEU A 61 13.80 -16.59 -3.00
C LEU A 61 14.47 -17.59 -3.95
N PRO A 62 13.91 -17.94 -5.13
CA PRO A 62 14.58 -18.83 -6.08
C PRO A 62 15.94 -18.30 -6.55
N ARG A 63 16.14 -16.98 -6.57
CA ARG A 63 17.43 -16.37 -6.93
C ARG A 63 18.50 -16.64 -5.86
N ILE A 64 18.12 -16.60 -4.58
CA ILE A 64 19.01 -16.94 -3.45
C ILE A 64 19.40 -18.42 -3.55
N ASP A 65 18.44 -19.30 -3.80
CA ASP A 65 18.69 -20.74 -3.92
C ASP A 65 19.59 -21.06 -5.14
N ALA A 66 19.40 -20.36 -6.27
CA ALA A 66 20.27 -20.49 -7.43
C ALA A 66 21.71 -20.04 -7.16
N GLN A 67 21.91 -18.97 -6.38
CA GLN A 67 23.25 -18.53 -5.95
C GLN A 67 23.88 -19.53 -4.97
N LEU A 68 23.09 -20.10 -4.07
CA LEU A 68 23.55 -21.13 -3.14
C LEU A 68 23.96 -22.42 -3.86
N ALA A 69 23.26 -22.80 -4.93
CA ALA A 69 23.64 -23.94 -5.77
C ALA A 69 25.02 -23.75 -6.44
N GLN A 70 25.43 -22.50 -6.69
CA GLN A 70 26.75 -22.15 -7.24
C GLN A 70 27.86 -22.04 -6.18
N SER A 71 27.54 -22.20 -4.89
CA SER A 71 28.50 -22.08 -3.79
C SER A 71 29.71 -23.02 -3.93
N GLN A 72 29.50 -24.23 -4.48
CA GLN A 72 30.57 -25.21 -4.70
C GLN A 72 31.67 -24.68 -5.64
N HIS A 73 31.30 -23.87 -6.63
CA HIS A 73 32.26 -23.25 -7.54
C HIS A 73 33.12 -22.19 -6.82
N VAL A 74 32.53 -21.48 -5.85
CA VAL A 74 33.25 -20.51 -5.00
C VAL A 74 34.23 -21.26 -4.08
N VAL A 75 33.78 -22.32 -3.41
CA VAL A 75 34.63 -23.18 -2.59
C VAL A 75 35.80 -23.70 -3.42
N ALA A 76 35.53 -24.30 -4.59
CA ALA A 76 36.57 -24.83 -5.47
C ALA A 76 37.61 -23.77 -5.90
N LYS A 77 37.14 -22.55 -6.22
CA LYS A 77 38.00 -21.43 -6.65
C LYS A 77 39.01 -21.02 -5.56
N TYR A 78 38.60 -21.00 -4.31
CA TYR A 78 39.42 -20.49 -3.21
C TYR A 78 40.16 -21.61 -2.44
N SER A 79 39.62 -22.83 -2.40
CA SER A 79 40.32 -23.99 -1.82
C SER A 79 41.61 -24.34 -2.57
N ALA A 80 41.64 -24.16 -3.90
CA ALA A 80 42.85 -24.35 -4.70
C ALA A 80 43.98 -23.34 -4.36
N LEU A 81 43.62 -22.19 -3.76
CA LEU A 81 44.55 -21.13 -3.39
C LEU A 81 45.06 -21.25 -1.93
N GLY A 82 44.31 -21.94 -1.07
CA GLY A 82 44.58 -22.05 0.37
C GLY A 82 45.67 -23.06 0.77
N GLY A 83 46.14 -23.92 -0.14
CA GLY A 83 47.12 -24.99 0.16
C GLY A 83 48.56 -24.53 0.39
N GLY A 84 48.89 -23.25 0.16
CA GLY A 84 50.27 -22.74 0.17
C GLY A 84 50.76 -22.11 1.48
N SER A 85 49.92 -21.99 2.51
CA SER A 85 50.19 -21.14 3.69
C SER A 85 50.16 -21.89 5.02
N GLN A 86 50.62 -23.15 5.04
CA GLN A 86 50.69 -24.01 6.22
C GLN A 86 51.87 -23.65 7.15
N GLY A 87 52.01 -22.37 7.53
CA GLY A 87 53.24 -21.90 8.20
C GLY A 87 53.15 -20.71 9.17
N LEU A 88 51.99 -20.10 9.45
CA LEU A 88 51.91 -19.01 10.44
C LEU A 88 50.74 -19.22 11.40
N VAL A 89 51.02 -19.93 12.51
CA VAL A 89 50.09 -20.36 13.56
C VAL A 89 49.71 -19.20 14.51
N SER A 90 49.48 -17.99 13.99
CA SER A 90 49.35 -16.80 14.85
C SER A 90 48.09 -15.95 14.63
N ASP A 91 47.26 -16.23 13.62
CA ASP A 91 46.08 -15.39 13.30
C ASP A 91 44.72 -16.11 13.44
N ASP A 92 44.73 -17.42 13.75
CA ASP A 92 43.53 -18.25 13.87
C ASP A 92 42.54 -17.73 14.93
N LYS A 93 43.07 -17.13 16.00
CA LYS A 93 42.25 -16.58 17.11
C LYS A 93 41.45 -15.34 16.74
N GLU A 94 41.99 -14.47 15.88
CA GLU A 94 41.27 -13.27 15.44
C GLU A 94 40.14 -13.65 14.49
N LEU A 95 40.40 -14.59 13.57
CA LEU A 95 39.39 -15.14 12.67
C LEU A 95 38.30 -15.91 13.44
N ASP A 96 38.67 -16.77 14.40
CA ASP A 96 37.74 -17.46 15.31
C ASP A 96 36.82 -16.46 16.02
N GLN A 97 37.41 -15.39 16.56
CA GLN A 97 36.69 -14.35 17.27
C GLN A 97 35.73 -13.63 16.31
N PHE A 98 36.19 -13.24 15.12
CA PHE A 98 35.34 -12.62 14.10
C PHE A 98 34.18 -13.53 13.71
N MET A 99 34.45 -14.80 13.35
CA MET A 99 33.45 -15.76 12.91
C MET A 99 32.38 -15.97 13.98
N THR A 100 32.79 -16.12 15.24
CA THR A 100 31.86 -16.29 16.37
C THR A 100 30.99 -15.06 16.57
N HIS A 101 31.59 -13.85 16.63
CA HIS A 101 30.82 -12.62 16.84
C HIS A 101 29.89 -12.33 15.67
N TYR A 102 30.32 -12.59 14.43
CA TYR A 102 29.53 -12.32 13.24
C TYR A 102 28.35 -13.30 13.10
N VAL A 103 28.54 -14.58 13.43
CA VAL A 103 27.43 -15.54 13.53
C VAL A 103 26.41 -15.08 14.58
N LEU A 104 26.85 -14.69 15.78
CA LEU A 104 25.96 -14.18 16.82
C LEU A 104 25.22 -12.91 16.40
N LEU A 105 25.91 -11.99 15.72
CA LEU A 105 25.33 -10.78 15.17
C LEU A 105 24.22 -11.10 14.16
N LEU A 106 24.48 -12.03 13.21
CA LEU A 106 23.48 -12.43 12.23
C LEU A 106 22.28 -13.13 12.88
N CYS A 107 22.50 -13.97 13.90
CA CYS A 107 21.41 -14.58 14.66
C CYS A 107 20.54 -13.53 15.37
N SER A 108 21.15 -12.54 16.03
CA SER A 108 20.43 -11.42 16.65
C SER A 108 19.67 -10.59 15.61
N PHE A 109 20.31 -10.28 14.48
CA PHE A 109 19.68 -9.53 13.40
C PHE A 109 18.52 -10.30 12.76
N LYS A 110 18.64 -11.62 12.62
CA LYS A 110 17.55 -12.49 12.16
C LYS A 110 16.33 -12.36 13.07
N GLU A 111 16.51 -12.43 14.39
CA GLU A 111 15.40 -12.28 15.35
C GLU A 111 14.73 -10.90 15.22
N GLN A 112 15.52 -9.84 15.05
CA GLN A 112 14.99 -8.49 14.81
C GLN A 112 14.19 -8.40 13.50
N LEU A 113 14.71 -8.97 12.40
CA LEU A 113 14.00 -9.04 11.12
C LEU A 113 12.69 -9.83 11.25
N GLN A 114 12.72 -10.99 11.91
CA GLN A 114 11.52 -11.81 12.12
C GLN A 114 10.47 -11.07 12.92
N GLN A 115 10.88 -10.37 13.98
CA GLN A 115 9.96 -9.59 14.79
C GLN A 115 9.34 -8.43 14.01
N HIS A 116 10.12 -7.72 13.18
CA HIS A 116 9.62 -6.64 12.34
C HIS A 116 8.56 -7.15 11.34
N VAL A 117 8.84 -8.27 10.66
CA VAL A 117 7.87 -8.89 9.73
C VAL A 117 6.63 -9.38 10.47
N ARG A 118 6.79 -10.03 11.62
CA ARG A 118 5.67 -10.60 12.36
C ARG A 118 4.75 -9.54 12.98
N VAL A 119 5.31 -8.42 13.45
CA VAL A 119 4.55 -7.37 14.14
C VAL A 119 4.15 -6.29 13.15
N HIS A 120 5.10 -5.53 12.61
CA HIS A 120 4.79 -4.33 11.86
C HIS A 120 4.18 -4.60 10.48
N ALA A 121 4.67 -5.62 9.77
CA ALA A 121 4.05 -5.97 8.49
C ALA A 121 2.65 -6.56 8.72
N MET A 122 2.45 -7.39 9.76
CA MET A 122 1.13 -7.90 10.11
C MET A 122 0.17 -6.78 10.53
N GLU A 123 0.61 -5.85 11.38
CA GLU A 123 -0.17 -4.68 11.79
C GLU A 123 -0.58 -3.84 10.58
N ALA A 124 0.34 -3.60 9.64
CA ALA A 124 0.02 -2.90 8.40
C ALA A 124 -1.01 -3.66 7.56
N VAL A 125 -0.85 -4.98 7.39
CA VAL A 125 -1.80 -5.83 6.65
C VAL A 125 -3.18 -5.82 7.32
N MET A 126 -3.25 -5.94 8.64
CA MET A 126 -4.50 -5.88 9.38
C MET A 126 -5.14 -4.49 9.28
N ALA A 127 -4.38 -3.41 9.39
CA ALA A 127 -4.90 -2.05 9.26
C ALA A 127 -5.46 -1.79 7.85
N CYS A 128 -4.77 -2.26 6.80
CA CYS A 128 -5.30 -2.22 5.43
C CYS A 128 -6.59 -3.02 5.32
N TRP A 129 -6.63 -4.23 5.88
CA TRP A 129 -7.83 -5.06 5.89
C TRP A 129 -9.00 -4.42 6.65
N GLU A 130 -8.75 -3.75 7.79
CA GLU A 130 -9.76 -3.00 8.53
C GLU A 130 -10.31 -1.82 7.72
N ILE A 131 -9.45 -1.10 6.99
CA ILE A 131 -9.87 -0.02 6.08
C ILE A 131 -10.74 -0.59 4.95
N GLU A 132 -10.31 -1.68 4.32
CA GLU A 132 -11.08 -2.36 3.26
C GLU A 132 -12.46 -2.81 3.77
N GLN A 133 -12.51 -3.40 4.97
CA GLN A 133 -13.75 -3.81 5.61
C GLN A 133 -14.66 -2.61 5.91
N SER A 134 -14.10 -1.51 6.43
CA SER A 134 -14.85 -0.28 6.72
C SER A 134 -15.45 0.32 5.45
N LEU A 135 -14.66 0.37 4.38
CA LEU A 135 -15.13 0.80 3.05
C LEU A 135 -16.24 -0.12 2.55
N GLN A 136 -16.09 -1.43 2.65
CA GLN A 136 -17.11 -2.38 2.24
C GLN A 136 -18.39 -2.27 3.09
N SER A 137 -18.29 -1.97 4.38
CA SER A 137 -19.44 -1.69 5.24
C SER A 137 -20.19 -0.42 4.80
N LEU A 138 -19.45 0.66 4.52
CA LEU A 138 -20.01 1.95 4.11
C LEU A 138 -20.64 1.90 2.71
N THR A 139 -19.96 1.24 1.78
CA THR A 139 -20.32 1.27 0.35
C THR A 139 -21.09 0.04 -0.10
N GLY A 140 -20.98 -1.07 0.63
CA GLY A 140 -21.51 -2.37 0.23
C GLY A 140 -20.78 -3.02 -0.96
N VAL A 141 -19.67 -2.45 -1.45
CA VAL A 141 -18.93 -2.96 -2.60
C VAL A 141 -17.66 -3.70 -2.17
N SER A 142 -17.36 -4.83 -2.79
CA SER A 142 -16.14 -5.60 -2.53
C SER A 142 -14.95 -5.00 -3.26
N PRO A 143 -13.77 -4.84 -2.63
CA PRO A 143 -12.59 -4.25 -3.26
C PRO A 143 -12.12 -4.94 -4.55
N GLY A 144 -12.48 -6.21 -4.75
CA GLY A 144 -12.09 -7.00 -5.93
C GLY A 144 -13.02 -6.89 -7.15
N GLU A 145 -14.11 -6.12 -7.05
CA GLU A 145 -15.21 -6.11 -8.04
C GLU A 145 -15.33 -4.74 -8.76
N GLY A 146 -14.20 -4.04 -8.88
CA GLY A 146 -14.08 -2.82 -9.68
C GLY A 146 -13.35 -3.11 -10.98
N THR A 147 -14.07 -3.15 -12.10
CA THR A 147 -13.48 -3.01 -13.44
C THR A 147 -12.71 -1.70 -13.51
N GLY A 148 -11.37 -1.79 -13.49
CA GLY A 148 -10.44 -0.65 -13.55
C GLY A 148 -10.46 0.03 -14.92
N ALA A 149 -11.46 0.88 -15.15
CA ALA A 149 -11.65 1.60 -16.41
C ALA A 149 -11.45 3.11 -16.31
N THR A 150 -10.87 3.64 -15.24
CA THR A 150 -10.42 5.03 -15.23
C THR A 150 -9.05 5.10 -14.58
N MET A 151 -8.12 5.83 -15.20
CA MET A 151 -6.75 6.13 -14.74
C MET A 151 -5.62 5.18 -15.16
N SER A 152 -5.37 5.09 -16.47
CA SER A 152 -4.01 5.09 -17.04
C SER A 152 -4.19 5.77 -18.40
N ASP A 153 -4.04 7.10 -18.55
CA ASP A 153 -2.81 7.89 -18.49
C ASP A 153 -1.66 7.19 -19.21
N ASP A 154 -1.67 7.33 -20.54
CA ASP A 154 -0.52 7.15 -21.42
C ASP A 154 -0.59 8.33 -22.40
N ASP A 155 0.07 9.43 -22.01
CA ASP A 155 0.22 10.63 -22.81
C ASP A 155 1.31 10.44 -23.88
N ASP A 156 0.94 10.79 -25.11
CA ASP A 156 1.76 11.34 -26.20
C ASP A 156 2.84 10.47 -26.88
N ASP A 157 2.49 9.96 -28.07
CA ASP A 157 3.28 10.25 -29.27
C ASP A 157 2.35 10.54 -30.46
N GLN A 158 2.28 11.83 -30.80
CA GLN A 158 1.55 12.44 -31.90
C GLN A 158 2.27 12.16 -33.23
N VAL A 159 1.68 11.33 -34.10
CA VAL A 159 2.01 11.31 -35.53
C VAL A 159 0.76 11.31 -36.40
N ASP A 160 0.43 12.53 -36.81
CA ASP A 160 -0.06 12.96 -38.12
C ASP A 160 -0.49 11.87 -39.13
N SER A 161 -1.79 11.80 -39.44
CA SER A 161 -2.25 11.40 -40.78
C SER A 161 -3.64 11.96 -41.06
N ASP A 162 -3.67 13.03 -41.85
CA ASP A 162 -4.86 13.51 -42.56
C ASP A 162 -5.46 12.45 -43.49
N ALA A 163 -6.75 12.66 -43.79
CA ALA A 163 -7.58 12.06 -44.84
C ALA A 163 -8.36 10.77 -44.52
N ASN A 164 -9.66 10.92 -44.17
CA ASN A 164 -10.69 10.76 -45.20
C ASN A 164 -12.08 11.26 -44.78
N LEU A 165 -12.67 11.92 -45.76
CA LEU A 165 -13.96 12.57 -45.87
C LEU A 165 -15.12 11.56 -45.91
N PHE A 166 -16.12 11.75 -45.05
CA PHE A 166 -17.56 11.47 -45.25
C PHE A 166 -17.97 10.03 -45.62
N ASP A 167 -18.45 9.27 -44.63
CA ASP A 167 -19.64 8.43 -44.84
C ASP A 167 -20.46 8.24 -43.56
N THR A 168 -21.76 8.49 -43.69
CA THR A 168 -22.79 8.23 -42.69
C THR A 168 -23.12 6.74 -42.75
N SER A 169 -22.57 5.95 -41.83
CA SER A 169 -23.07 4.61 -41.55
C SER A 169 -23.29 4.43 -40.06
N LEU A 170 -24.57 4.46 -39.71
CA LEU A 170 -25.14 3.91 -38.49
C LEU A 170 -24.72 2.44 -38.38
N ASP A 171 -24.12 2.04 -37.25
CA ASP A 171 -23.77 0.68 -36.79
C ASP A 171 -22.27 0.28 -36.87
N GLY A 172 -21.69 -0.08 -35.71
CA GLY A 172 -20.30 -0.58 -35.54
C GLY A 172 -19.40 0.34 -34.69
N THR A 173 -19.55 0.39 -33.36
CA THR A 173 -18.81 -0.42 -32.37
C THR A 173 -17.31 -0.04 -32.22
N ASP A 174 -17.03 0.62 -31.09
CA ASP A 174 -15.80 0.61 -30.30
C ASP A 174 -14.47 1.00 -30.97
N SER A 175 -14.27 2.30 -31.18
CA SER A 175 -12.94 2.88 -31.47
C SER A 175 -12.69 4.17 -30.68
N MET A 176 -12.97 4.12 -29.39
CA MET A 176 -12.30 4.82 -28.28
C MET A 176 -12.77 4.05 -27.03
N GLY A 177 -11.86 3.48 -26.25
CA GLY A 177 -12.13 2.50 -25.18
C GLY A 177 -12.96 2.96 -23.97
N PHE A 178 -13.86 3.93 -24.14
CA PHE A 178 -14.87 4.30 -23.19
C PHE A 178 -16.17 3.55 -23.52
N GLY A 179 -16.39 2.43 -22.83
CA GLY A 179 -17.72 1.81 -22.81
C GLY A 179 -18.79 2.79 -22.31
N PRO A 180 -20.08 2.47 -22.49
CA PRO A 180 -21.18 3.35 -22.08
C PRO A 180 -20.97 3.84 -20.63
N LEU A 181 -21.17 5.15 -20.39
CA LEU A 181 -21.08 5.84 -19.07
C LEU A 181 -22.11 5.37 -18.02
N ILE A 182 -22.47 4.09 -18.10
CA ILE A 182 -23.50 3.47 -17.31
C ILE A 182 -22.86 3.05 -15.99
N PRO A 183 -23.32 3.56 -14.84
CA PRO A 183 -22.81 3.16 -13.55
C PRO A 183 -22.86 1.64 -13.39
N THR A 184 -21.81 1.09 -12.81
CA THR A 184 -21.70 -0.34 -12.49
C THR A 184 -22.87 -0.77 -11.58
N GLU A 185 -23.19 -2.05 -11.58
CA GLU A 185 -24.28 -2.58 -10.74
C GLU A 185 -24.07 -2.26 -9.24
N SER A 186 -22.81 -2.27 -8.80
CA SER A 186 -22.41 -1.94 -7.44
C SER A 186 -22.62 -0.45 -7.12
N GLU A 187 -22.25 0.46 -8.04
CA GLU A 187 -22.53 1.89 -7.93
C GLU A 187 -24.04 2.20 -7.91
N ARG A 188 -24.82 1.49 -8.74
CA ARG A 188 -26.28 1.63 -8.75
C ARG A 188 -26.90 1.19 -7.43
N SER A 189 -26.45 0.06 -6.88
CA SER A 189 -26.91 -0.45 -5.59
C SER A 189 -26.59 0.51 -4.44
N LEU A 190 -25.37 1.07 -4.43
CA LEU A 190 -24.96 2.11 -3.48
C LEU A 190 -25.87 3.34 -3.58
N MET A 191 -26.09 3.86 -4.79
CA MET A 191 -26.96 5.01 -5.02
C MET A 191 -28.38 4.76 -4.52
N GLU A 192 -28.96 3.58 -4.77
CA GLU A 192 -30.32 3.28 -4.31
C GLU A 192 -30.38 3.17 -2.78
N ARG A 193 -29.36 2.58 -2.14
CA ARG A 193 -29.27 2.51 -0.66
C ARG A 193 -29.19 3.91 -0.05
N VAL A 194 -28.29 4.76 -0.55
CA VAL A 194 -28.15 6.17 -0.10
C VAL A 194 -29.46 6.92 -0.28
N ARG A 195 -30.15 6.71 -1.42
CA ARG A 195 -31.46 7.33 -1.67
C ARG A 195 -32.52 6.87 -0.66
N HIS A 196 -32.52 5.59 -0.31
CA HIS A 196 -33.42 5.03 0.69
C HIS A 196 -33.16 5.60 2.09
N GLU A 197 -31.90 5.73 2.49
CA GLU A 197 -31.48 6.27 3.77
C GLU A 197 -31.83 7.76 3.90
N LEU A 198 -31.46 8.57 2.91
CA LEU A 198 -31.81 10.00 2.87
C LEU A 198 -33.32 10.21 2.91
N LYS A 199 -34.08 9.38 2.18
CA LYS A 199 -35.55 9.42 2.20
C LYS A 199 -36.10 9.05 3.58
N HIS A 200 -35.47 8.12 4.29
CA HIS A 200 -35.85 7.75 5.65
C HIS A 200 -35.57 8.91 6.62
N GLU A 201 -34.35 9.43 6.63
CA GLU A 201 -33.94 10.56 7.49
C GLU A 201 -34.85 11.77 7.29
N LEU A 202 -35.09 12.17 6.03
CA LEU A 202 -35.92 13.33 5.73
C LEU A 202 -37.36 13.12 6.23
N LYS A 203 -37.93 11.93 6.04
CA LYS A 203 -39.27 11.60 6.53
C LYS A 203 -39.33 11.64 8.06
N GLN A 204 -38.32 11.11 8.75
CA GLN A 204 -38.28 11.14 10.21
C GLN A 204 -38.12 12.57 10.74
N GLY A 205 -37.18 13.35 10.19
CA GLY A 205 -36.97 14.74 10.60
C GLY A 205 -38.19 15.63 10.40
N TYR A 206 -38.93 15.47 9.29
CA TYR A 206 -40.20 16.18 9.12
C TYR A 206 -41.28 15.69 10.08
N LYS A 207 -41.38 14.37 10.31
CA LYS A 207 -42.35 13.79 11.25
C LYS A 207 -42.14 14.34 12.66
N GLU A 208 -40.90 14.36 13.14
CA GLU A 208 -40.53 14.94 14.45
C GLU A 208 -40.93 16.42 14.52
N LYS A 209 -40.56 17.21 13.50
CA LYS A 209 -40.90 18.64 13.47
C LYS A 209 -42.41 18.92 13.42
N ILE A 210 -43.17 18.08 12.74
CA ILE A 210 -44.64 18.16 12.72
C ILE A 210 -45.21 17.83 14.09
N VAL A 211 -44.65 16.84 14.80
CA VAL A 211 -45.03 16.51 16.18
C VAL A 211 -44.77 17.70 17.10
N ASP A 212 -43.59 18.32 17.03
CA ASP A 212 -43.24 19.51 17.81
C ASP A 212 -44.23 20.66 17.57
N ILE A 213 -44.52 20.96 16.30
CA ILE A 213 -45.48 22.01 15.92
C ILE A 213 -46.88 21.66 16.46
N ARG A 214 -47.31 20.39 16.36
CA ARG A 214 -48.61 19.94 16.87
C ARG A 214 -48.68 20.12 18.38
N GLU A 215 -47.63 19.77 19.11
CA GLU A 215 -47.54 19.96 20.55
C GLU A 215 -47.56 21.45 20.93
N GLU A 216 -46.84 22.30 20.20
CA GLU A 216 -46.85 23.76 20.36
C GLU A 216 -48.26 24.34 20.15
N ILE A 217 -48.94 23.96 19.08
CA ILE A 217 -50.32 24.40 18.80
C ILE A 217 -51.25 23.94 19.92
N LEU A 218 -51.14 22.69 20.37
CA LEU A 218 -51.97 22.17 21.45
C LEU A 218 -51.69 22.87 22.78
N ARG A 219 -50.44 23.24 23.07
CA ARG A 219 -50.05 24.00 24.26
C ARG A 219 -50.67 25.39 24.22
N LYS A 220 -50.54 26.10 23.10
CA LYS A 220 -51.16 27.42 22.89
C LYS A 220 -52.69 27.36 22.96
N ARG A 221 -53.32 26.30 22.44
CA ARG A 221 -54.77 26.09 22.53
C ARG A 221 -55.24 25.75 23.95
N ARG A 222 -54.42 25.02 24.72
CA ARG A 222 -54.70 24.63 26.12
C ARG A 222 -54.39 25.73 27.14
N ALA A 223 -53.69 26.80 26.76
CA ALA A 223 -53.40 27.95 27.62
C ALA A 223 -54.65 28.67 28.17
N GLY A 224 -55.86 28.21 27.83
CA GLY A 224 -57.11 28.55 28.50
C GLY A 224 -57.71 29.87 28.04
N LYS A 225 -59.02 30.04 28.25
CA LYS A 225 -59.67 31.35 28.14
C LYS A 225 -59.28 32.17 29.39
N LEU A 226 -59.08 33.47 29.21
CA LEU A 226 -58.97 34.43 30.31
C LEU A 226 -60.17 34.28 31.28
N PRO A 227 -59.99 34.38 32.61
CA PRO A 227 -61.09 34.30 33.58
C PRO A 227 -62.29 35.15 33.16
N GLY A 228 -63.52 34.64 33.32
CA GLY A 228 -64.74 35.20 32.71
C GLY A 228 -64.89 36.73 32.86
N ASP A 229 -64.52 37.27 34.02
CA ASP A 229 -64.64 38.71 34.30
C ASP A 229 -63.48 39.54 33.72
N THR A 230 -62.27 38.97 33.59
CA THR A 230 -61.12 39.67 32.99
C THR A 230 -61.34 39.93 31.51
N THR A 231 -62.01 39.02 30.80
CA THR A 231 -62.40 39.23 29.39
C THR A 231 -63.37 40.41 29.27
N SER A 232 -64.30 40.55 30.21
CA SER A 232 -65.27 41.66 30.25
C SER A 232 -64.58 43.00 30.55
N VAL A 233 -63.64 43.03 31.50
CA VAL A 233 -62.82 44.23 31.81
C VAL A 233 -61.99 44.67 30.60
N LEU A 234 -61.31 43.73 29.94
CA LEU A 234 -60.51 44.03 28.75
C LEU A 234 -61.38 44.50 27.57
N LYS A 235 -62.57 43.92 27.39
CA LYS A 235 -63.54 44.39 26.39
C LYS A 235 -64.04 45.80 26.70
N ALA A 236 -64.39 46.08 27.95
CA ALA A 236 -64.84 47.41 28.38
C ALA A 236 -63.73 48.45 28.18
N TRP A 237 -62.48 48.11 28.54
CA TRP A 237 -61.32 48.96 28.29
C TRP A 237 -61.12 49.23 26.79
N TRP A 238 -61.19 48.18 25.95
CA TRP A 238 -61.05 48.31 24.50
C TRP A 238 -62.14 49.20 23.88
N GLN A 239 -63.39 49.07 24.31
CA GLN A 239 -64.47 49.93 23.84
C GLN A 239 -64.23 51.40 24.23
N SER A 240 -63.77 51.64 25.46
CA SER A 240 -63.46 52.97 25.99
C SER A 240 -62.24 53.62 25.29
N HIS A 241 -61.26 52.82 24.88
CA HIS A 241 -60.02 53.27 24.23
C HIS A 241 -59.95 52.92 22.73
N SER A 242 -61.11 52.68 22.10
CA SER A 242 -61.23 52.20 20.72
C SER A 242 -60.58 53.12 19.68
N LYS A 243 -60.50 54.42 19.99
CA LYS A 243 -59.85 55.43 19.13
C LYS A 243 -58.32 55.32 19.17
N TRP A 244 -57.73 54.83 20.26
CA TRP A 244 -56.29 54.62 20.38
C TRP A 244 -55.95 53.50 21.37
N PRO A 245 -55.93 52.24 20.91
CA PRO A 245 -55.92 51.08 21.79
C PRO A 245 -54.50 50.66 22.19
N TYR A 246 -53.68 51.59 22.66
CA TYR A 246 -52.34 51.32 23.16
C TYR A 246 -52.30 51.64 24.66
N PRO A 247 -52.23 50.62 25.53
CA PRO A 247 -52.12 50.86 26.96
C PRO A 247 -50.77 51.52 27.26
N THR A 248 -50.79 52.63 27.98
CA THR A 248 -49.57 53.23 28.52
C THR A 248 -49.20 52.54 29.83
N VAL A 249 -47.91 52.28 30.03
CA VAL A 249 -47.38 51.77 31.29
C VAL A 249 -47.46 52.86 32.35
N SER A 250 -48.10 52.56 33.48
CA SER A 250 -48.04 53.36 34.72
C SER A 250 -46.88 52.90 35.59
#